data_AF-A0ABC8RAH8-F1
#
_entry.id   AF-A0ABC8RAH8-F1
#
_cell.length_a   1.000
_cell.length_b   1.000
_cell.length_c   1.000
_cell.angle_alpha   90.00
_cell.angle_beta   90.00
_cell.angle_gamma   90.00
#
_symmetry.space_group_name_H-M   'P 1'
#
loop_
_entity.id
_entity.type
_entity.pdbx_description
1 polymer ?
#
loop_
_entity_poly.entity_id
_entity_poly.type
_entity_poly.pdbx_seq_one_letter_code
_entity_poly.pdbx_strand_id
1 'polypeptide(L)'
;MKPLHVDRIDFSDHHIFQTADIDMIRTRLQKLQAEFASKPIVVVTEKDYDREPEVLKHLNPYEILVLCSHLQILPHKGCTEDSFKEVLRLPFEVKLSSIK
;
A
#
# COMPACT_ATOMS: atom_id res chain seq x y z
N MET A 1 -13.78 -4.28 -14.51
CA MET A 1 -12.90 -4.01 -15.67
C MET A 1 -11.59 -4.74 -15.46
N LYS A 2 -11.03 -5.37 -16.49
CA LYS A 2 -9.72 -6.04 -16.43
C LYS A 2 -8.67 -5.12 -17.08
N PRO A 3 -7.44 -5.00 -16.54
CA PRO A 3 -6.40 -4.21 -17.18
C PRO A 3 -6.04 -4.79 -18.55
N LEU A 4 -5.77 -3.91 -19.52
CA LEU A 4 -5.26 -4.28 -20.86
C LEU A 4 -3.84 -4.84 -20.76
N HIS A 5 -3.02 -4.21 -19.92
CA HIS A 5 -1.64 -4.60 -19.64
C HIS A 5 -1.28 -4.19 -18.20
N VAL A 6 -0.36 -4.94 -17.58
CA VAL A 6 0.20 -4.63 -16.27
C VAL A 6 1.72 -4.69 -16.38
N ASP A 7 2.36 -3.53 -16.26
CA ASP A 7 3.81 -3.45 -16.05
C ASP A 7 4.08 -3.39 -14.54
N ARG A 8 5.17 -4.03 -14.10
CA ARG A 8 5.55 -4.14 -12.69
C ARG A 8 6.96 -3.61 -12.50
N ILE A 9 7.13 -2.80 -11.46
CA ILE A 9 8.42 -2.29 -11.01
C ILE A 9 8.57 -2.72 -9.56
N ASP A 10 9.68 -3.38 -9.25
CA ASP A 10 10.01 -3.84 -7.92
C ASP A 10 11.17 -3.03 -7.37
N PHE A 11 11.02 -2.55 -6.14
CA PHE A 11 12.06 -1.89 -5.37
C PHE A 11 12.49 -2.78 -4.20
N SER A 12 13.71 -2.57 -3.71
CA SER A 12 14.17 -3.24 -2.51
C SER A 12 13.35 -2.83 -1.29
N ASP A 13 13.33 -3.67 -0.25
CA ASP A 13 12.74 -3.24 1.00
C ASP A 13 13.47 -2.00 1.56
N HIS A 14 12.73 -1.12 2.23
CA HIS A 14 13.25 0.18 2.70
C HIS A 14 13.81 1.10 1.60
N HIS A 15 13.42 0.92 0.33
CA HIS A 15 13.80 1.84 -0.74
C HIS A 15 13.34 3.27 -0.43
N ILE A 16 14.20 4.22 -0.77
CA ILE A 16 13.94 5.66 -0.70
C ILE A 16 13.93 6.16 -2.14
N PHE A 17 12.82 6.73 -2.57
CA PHE A 17 12.63 7.17 -3.94
C PHE A 17 13.53 8.36 -4.25
N GLN A 18 14.28 8.23 -5.33
CA GLN A 18 15.10 9.29 -5.88
C GLN A 18 14.44 9.90 -7.11
N THR A 19 14.88 11.09 -7.51
CA THR A 19 14.42 11.74 -8.75
C THR A 19 14.59 10.84 -9.98
N ALA A 20 15.70 10.07 -10.03
CA ALA A 20 15.96 9.12 -11.11
C ALA A 20 14.91 8.01 -11.19
N ASP A 21 14.38 7.56 -10.05
CA ASP A 21 13.30 6.56 -10.02
C ASP A 21 12.01 7.14 -10.62
N ILE A 22 11.68 8.38 -10.26
CA ILE A 22 10.50 9.08 -10.80
C ILE A 22 10.62 9.28 -12.31
N ASP A 23 11.79 9.65 -12.81
CA ASP A 23 12.02 9.84 -14.24
C ASP A 23 11.96 8.50 -15.00
N MET A 24 12.49 7.42 -14.40
CA MET A 24 12.35 6.06 -14.93
C MET A 24 10.88 5.65 -15.01
N ILE A 25 10.10 5.85 -13.94
CA ILE A 25 8.67 5.52 -13.90
C ILE A 25 7.92 6.34 -14.96
N ARG A 26 8.17 7.65 -15.05
CA ARG A 26 7.52 8.53 -16.03
C ARG A 26 7.79 8.09 -17.47
N THR A 27 9.03 7.71 -17.76
CA THR A 27 9.41 7.19 -19.09
C THR A 27 8.64 5.91 -19.43
N ARG A 28 8.49 4.99 -18.48
CA ARG A 28 7.69 3.78 -18.67
C ARG A 28 6.20 4.09 -18.89
N LEU A 29 5.63 5.01 -18.11
CA LEU A 29 4.23 5.42 -18.25
C LEU A 29 3.96 6.03 -19.63
N GLN A 30 4.86 6.88 -20.13
CA GLN A 30 4.74 7.45 -21.48
C GLN A 30 4.76 6.37 -22.56
N LYS A 31 5.64 5.37 -22.41
CA LYS A 31 5.70 4.23 -23.34
C LYS A 31 4.41 3.42 -23.33
N LEU A 32 3.88 3.09 -22.15
CA LEU A 32 2.61 2.38 -22.01
C LEU A 32 1.44 3.19 -22.61
N GLN A 33 1.40 4.50 -22.38
CA GLN A 33 0.37 5.34 -22.96
C GLN A 33 0.42 5.34 -24.50
N ALA A 34 1.61 5.42 -25.07
CA ALA A 34 1.81 5.40 -26.52
C ALA A 34 1.42 4.03 -27.12
N GLU A 35 1.74 2.93 -26.44
CA GLU A 35 1.50 1.56 -26.91
C GLU A 35 0.01 1.18 -26.85
N PHE A 36 -0.70 1.59 -25.79
CA PHE A 36 -2.10 1.20 -25.57
C PHE A 36 -3.12 2.30 -25.86
N ALA A 37 -2.67 3.48 -26.30
CA ALA A 37 -3.50 4.66 -26.57
C ALA A 37 -4.46 5.03 -25.41
N SER A 38 -4.06 4.73 -24.17
CA SER A 38 -4.85 4.92 -22.96
C SER A 38 -3.96 5.41 -21.82
N LYS A 39 -4.50 6.28 -20.96
CA LYS A 39 -3.75 6.84 -19.84
C LYS A 39 -3.51 5.74 -18.78
N PRO A 40 -2.26 5.40 -18.46
CA PRO A 40 -1.96 4.41 -17.43
C PRO A 40 -2.33 4.93 -16.04
N ILE A 41 -2.63 3.98 -15.15
CA ILE A 41 -2.86 4.22 -13.72
C ILE A 41 -1.69 3.58 -12.97
N VAL A 42 -1.10 4.32 -12.04
CA VAL A 42 -0.04 3.83 -11.16
C VAL A 42 -0.70 3.24 -9.92
N VAL A 43 -0.38 1.99 -9.58
CA VAL A 43 -0.83 1.36 -8.35
C VAL A 43 0.37 1.17 -7.44
N VAL A 44 0.30 1.70 -6.21
CA VAL A 44 1.35 1.59 -5.19
C VAL A 44 0.82 0.90 -3.94
N THR A 45 1.74 0.41 -3.10
CA THR A 45 1.37 -0.13 -1.80
C THR A 45 1.09 1.01 -0.80
N GLU A 46 0.27 0.77 0.24
CA GLU A 46 0.08 1.71 1.36
C GLU A 46 1.42 2.14 1.95
N LYS A 47 2.32 1.17 2.16
CA LYS A 47 3.64 1.39 2.77
C LYS A 47 4.51 2.39 1.99
N ASP A 48 4.55 2.28 0.67
CA ASP A 48 5.38 3.17 -0.16
C ASP A 48 4.75 4.57 -0.24
N TYR A 49 3.41 4.64 -0.26
CA TYR A 49 2.68 5.90 -0.22
C TYR A 49 2.86 6.64 1.12
N ASP A 50 2.77 5.94 2.25
CA ASP A 50 2.90 6.54 3.59
C ASP A 50 4.31 7.07 3.87
N ARG A 51 5.33 6.44 3.27
CA ARG A 51 6.73 6.86 3.42
C ARG A 51 7.02 8.16 2.70
N GLU A 52 6.63 8.26 1.42
CA GLU A 52 7.03 9.40 0.56
C GLU A 52 5.90 9.87 -0.36
N PRO A 53 4.77 10.36 0.19
CA PRO A 53 3.61 10.74 -0.61
C PRO A 53 3.93 11.93 -1.55
N GLU A 54 4.80 12.84 -1.13
CA GLU A 54 5.21 14.00 -1.92
C GLU A 54 6.05 13.61 -3.15
N VAL A 55 6.87 12.58 -3.05
CA VAL A 55 7.71 12.13 -4.16
C VAL A 55 6.83 11.55 -5.27
N LEU A 56 5.79 10.79 -4.90
CA LEU A 56 4.81 10.23 -5.84
C LEU A 56 4.01 11.31 -6.58
N LYS A 57 3.74 12.49 -5.99
CA LYS A 57 3.03 13.60 -6.66
C LYS A 57 3.73 14.08 -7.93
N HIS A 58 5.04 13.86 -8.06
CA HIS A 58 5.81 14.20 -9.26
C HIS A 58 5.43 13.34 -10.47
N LEU A 59 4.61 12.29 -10.31
CA LEU A 59 4.05 11.51 -11.41
C LEU A 59 2.85 12.19 -12.08
N ASN A 60 2.44 13.40 -11.66
CA ASN A 60 1.44 14.19 -12.39
C ASN A 60 1.83 14.31 -13.89
N PRO A 61 0.90 14.06 -14.84
CA PRO A 61 -0.55 13.98 -14.68
C PRO A 61 -1.13 12.59 -14.43
N TYR A 62 -0.35 11.55 -14.19
CA TYR A 62 -0.87 10.19 -14.01
C TYR A 62 -1.64 10.02 -12.70
N GLU A 63 -2.67 9.19 -12.74
CA GLU A 63 -3.45 8.85 -11.54
C GLU A 63 -2.69 7.82 -10.70
N ILE A 64 -2.70 8.02 -9.39
CA ILE A 64 -2.02 7.16 -8.43
C ILE A 64 -3.09 6.58 -7.50
N LEU A 65 -3.19 5.26 -7.50
CA LEU A 65 -4.05 4.50 -6.60
C LEU A 65 -3.19 3.79 -5.58
N VAL A 66 -3.61 3.85 -4.32
CA VAL A 66 -2.98 3.10 -3.24
C VAL A 66 -3.81 1.84 -3.01
N LEU A 67 -3.15 0.69 -3.01
CA LEU A 67 -3.82 -0.58 -2.74
C LEU A 67 -4.17 -0.66 -1.26
N CYS A 68 -5.44 -0.38 -0.93
CA CYS A 68 -5.92 -0.48 0.44
C CYS A 68 -6.36 -1.90 0.81
N SER A 69 -5.84 -2.45 1.90
CA SER A 69 -6.20 -3.79 2.38
C SER A 69 -6.86 -3.74 3.75
N HIS A 70 -7.90 -4.56 3.95
CA HIS A 70 -8.55 -4.70 5.24
C HIS A 70 -8.25 -6.08 5.83
N LEU A 71 -7.72 -6.10 7.06
CA LEU A 71 -7.52 -7.33 7.81
C LEU A 71 -8.86 -7.85 8.34
N GLN A 72 -9.24 -9.06 7.93
CA GLN A 72 -10.41 -9.74 8.45
C GLN A 72 -10.02 -10.94 9.30
N ILE A 73 -10.53 -11.01 10.53
CA ILE A 73 -10.33 -12.16 11.42
C ILE A 73 -11.51 -13.11 11.24
N LEU A 74 -11.22 -14.33 10.76
CA LEU A 74 -12.25 -15.34 10.50
C LEU A 74 -12.50 -16.21 11.74
N PRO A 75 -13.76 -16.54 12.06
CA PRO A 75 -14.06 -17.45 13.16
C PRO A 75 -13.47 -18.86 12.93
N HIS A 76 -12.88 -19.45 13.97
CA HIS A 76 -12.35 -20.81 13.93
C HIS A 76 -12.51 -21.53 15.28
N LYS A 77 -13.13 -22.71 15.29
CA LYS A 77 -13.32 -23.55 16.50
C LYS A 77 -13.90 -22.80 17.71
N GLY A 78 -14.88 -21.93 17.46
CA GLY A 78 -15.52 -21.13 18.51
C GLY A 78 -14.76 -19.85 18.89
N CYS A 79 -13.54 -19.64 18.41
CA CYS A 79 -12.84 -18.37 18.52
C CYS A 79 -13.36 -17.41 17.45
N THR A 80 -13.71 -16.19 17.85
CA THR A 80 -14.19 -15.09 16.99
C THR A 80 -13.26 -13.88 17.08
N GLU A 81 -13.47 -12.89 16.21
CA GLU A 81 -12.79 -11.59 16.31
C GLU A 81 -12.97 -10.95 17.70
N ASP A 82 -14.17 -11.05 18.28
CA ASP A 82 -14.43 -10.53 19.62
C ASP A 82 -13.60 -11.25 20.68
N SER A 83 -13.54 -12.59 20.63
CA SER A 83 -12.69 -13.35 21.56
C SER A 83 -11.20 -13.00 21.41
N PHE A 84 -10.74 -12.71 20.17
CA PHE A 84 -9.39 -12.23 19.93
C PHE A 84 -9.15 -10.84 20.54
N LYS A 85 -10.11 -9.91 20.39
CA LYS A 85 -10.06 -8.58 21.00
C LYS A 85 -10.04 -8.64 22.52
N GLU A 86 -10.80 -9.54 23.14
CA GLU A 86 -10.76 -9.77 24.59
C GLU A 86 -9.37 -10.23 25.05
N VAL A 87 -8.76 -11.19 24.36
CA VAL A 87 -7.38 -11.63 24.67
C VAL A 87 -6.38 -10.47 24.55
N LEU A 88 -6.52 -9.62 23.54
CA LEU A 88 -5.65 -8.44 23.38
C LEU A 88 -5.81 -7.40 24.50
N ARG A 89 -6.97 -7.34 25.17
CA ARG A 89 -7.22 -6.38 26.26
C ARG A 89 -6.58 -6.82 27.58
N LEU A 90 -6.50 -8.12 27.85
CA LEU A 90 -5.98 -8.67 29.12
C LEU A 90 -4.58 -8.12 29.51
N PRO A 91 -3.58 -8.01 28.60
CA PRO A 91 -2.28 -7.43 28.94
C PRO A 91 -2.32 -5.95 29.34
N PHE A 92 -3.30 -5.18 28.87
CA PHE A 92 -3.43 -3.75 29.19
C PHE A 92 -4.06 -3.52 30.57
N GLU A 93 -5.01 -4.35 30.99
CA GLU A 93 -5.65 -4.25 32.31
C GLU A 93 -4.69 -4.63 33.45
N VAL A 94 -3.83 -5.64 33.24
CA VAL A 94 -2.81 -6.07 34.22
C VAL A 94 -1.77 -4.97 34.48
N LYS A 95 -1.43 -4.16 33.46
CA LYS A 95 -0.51 -3.03 33.64
C LYS A 95 -1.11 -1.89 34.48
N LEU A 96 -2.41 -1.63 34.37
CA LEU A 96 -3.08 -0.56 35.14
C LEU A 96 -3.29 -0.96 36.61
N SER A 97 -3.54 -2.24 36.90
CA SER A 97 -3.65 -2.72 38.29
C SER A 97 -2.32 -2.76 39.06
N SER A 98 -1.19 -2.68 38.34
CA SER A 98 0.18 -2.72 38.91
C SER A 98 0.76 -1.33 39.20
N ILE A 99 0.02 -0.25 38.92
CA ILE A 99 0.39 1.15 39.20
C ILE A 99 -0.46 1.66 40.39
N LYS A 100 -0.50 0.91 41.49
CA LYS A 100 -1.10 1.34 42.76
C LYS A 100 -0.07 1.37 43.86
#